data_AF-A0A645IU17-F1
#
_entry.id   AF-A0A645IU17-F1
#
_cell.length_a   1.000
_cell.length_b   1.000
_cell.length_c   1.000
_cell.angle_alpha   90.00
_cell.angle_beta   90.00
_cell.angle_gamma   90.00
#
_symmetry.space_group_name_H-M   'P 1'
#
loop_
_entity.id
_entity.type
_entity.pdbx_description
1 polymer ?
#
loop_
_entity_poly.entity_id
_entity_poly.type
_entity_poly.pdbx_seq_one_letter_code
_entity_poly.pdbx_strand_id
1 'polypeptide(L)'
;MTKQLDTSRPCIDVSGGLHCKITDIYDIHDYDQNPETFRNRYDKLMAENTLENWVCNHMPYKGEAVFVSEYGGIRWAENENAGWGYGEAPQTKEEFIKRYQGLTDALLDNDCLIGFCYTQLYDVEQEVNGLYTYDRKAKFDNAVIKQINERRAKSES
;
A
#
# COMPACT_ATOMS: atom_id res chain seq x y z
N MET A 1 -18.76 19.99 -1.15
CA MET A 1 -18.28 20.63 -2.39
C MET A 1 -18.16 19.63 -3.52
N THR A 2 -17.28 18.61 -3.47
CA THR A 2 -17.10 17.63 -4.57
C THR A 2 -18.41 17.01 -5.06
N LYS A 3 -19.17 16.37 -4.17
CA LYS A 3 -20.47 15.76 -4.52
C LYS A 3 -21.57 16.73 -4.92
N GLN A 4 -21.44 18.02 -4.61
CA GLN A 4 -22.39 19.04 -5.07
C GLN A 4 -22.14 19.45 -6.53
N LEU A 5 -20.90 19.32 -7.00
CA LEU A 5 -20.50 19.66 -8.37
C LEU A 5 -20.58 18.46 -9.31
N ASP A 6 -20.27 17.28 -8.81
CA ASP A 6 -20.25 16.03 -9.58
C ASP A 6 -20.60 14.86 -8.66
N THR A 7 -21.83 14.36 -8.77
CA THR A 7 -22.31 13.23 -7.96
C THR A 7 -21.75 11.88 -8.43
N SER A 8 -21.22 11.80 -9.66
CA SER A 8 -20.71 10.56 -10.25
C SER A 8 -19.28 10.24 -9.84
N ARG A 9 -18.52 11.24 -9.38
CA ARG A 9 -17.11 11.10 -9.00
C ARG A 9 -16.96 10.39 -7.65
N PRO A 10 -16.23 9.25 -7.59
CA PRO A 10 -15.81 8.65 -6.32
C PRO A 10 -14.88 9.60 -5.55
N CYS A 11 -15.00 9.62 -4.23
CA CYS A 11 -14.25 10.49 -3.34
C CYS A 11 -13.66 9.68 -2.19
N ILE A 12 -12.37 9.95 -1.93
CA ILE A 12 -11.72 9.68 -0.64
C ILE A 12 -11.76 11.03 0.10
N ASP A 13 -12.32 11.09 1.30
CA ASP A 13 -12.47 12.37 2.02
C ASP A 13 -11.13 12.89 2.58
N VAL A 14 -10.37 12.00 3.21
CA VAL A 14 -9.02 12.21 3.72
C VAL A 14 -8.25 10.92 3.49
N SER A 15 -7.04 11.02 2.92
CA SER A 15 -6.21 9.83 2.69
C SER A 15 -5.48 9.40 3.97
N GLY A 16 -5.25 8.10 4.11
CA GLY A 16 -4.49 7.51 5.20
C GLY A 16 -5.33 7.04 6.38
N GLY A 17 -6.63 6.80 6.18
CA GLY A 17 -7.50 6.22 7.19
C GLY A 17 -8.08 7.21 8.21
N LEU A 18 -7.75 8.51 8.17
CA LEU A 18 -8.41 9.55 9.01
C LEU A 18 -9.77 9.97 8.42
N HIS A 19 -10.63 9.03 8.08
CA HIS A 19 -11.94 9.34 7.52
C HIS A 19 -12.79 10.12 8.52
N CYS A 20 -13.32 11.26 8.11
CA CYS A 20 -13.95 12.25 8.99
C CYS A 20 -15.45 12.38 8.79
N LYS A 21 -15.97 12.10 7.59
CA LYS A 21 -17.40 12.33 7.26
C LYS A 21 -18.01 11.24 6.40
N ILE A 22 -17.92 11.41 5.09
CA ILE A 22 -18.56 10.57 4.09
C ILE A 22 -17.51 10.37 3.02
N THR A 23 -17.18 9.12 2.76
CA THR A 23 -16.25 8.68 1.74
C THR A 23 -16.93 7.59 0.91
N ASP A 24 -16.64 7.51 -0.39
CA ASP A 24 -17.09 6.38 -1.21
C ASP A 24 -16.08 5.21 -1.13
N ILE A 25 -14.83 5.55 -0.85
CA ILE A 25 -13.69 4.62 -0.78
C ILE A 25 -13.04 4.82 0.59
N TYR A 26 -12.93 3.74 1.35
CA TYR A 26 -12.20 3.70 2.60
C TYR A 26 -10.73 3.38 2.28
N ASP A 27 -9.86 4.36 2.47
CA ASP A 27 -8.44 4.24 2.17
C ASP A 27 -7.61 4.03 3.44
N ILE A 28 -6.51 3.29 3.33
CA ILE A 28 -5.60 3.00 4.44
C ILE A 28 -4.15 3.08 3.98
N HIS A 29 -3.28 3.60 4.86
CA HIS A 29 -1.82 3.58 4.73
C HIS A 29 -1.22 2.52 5.65
N ASP A 30 -0.80 1.38 5.11
CA ASP A 30 -0.23 0.28 5.90
C ASP A 30 1.23 -0.01 5.53
N TYR A 31 2.13 0.35 6.43
CA TYR A 31 3.57 0.16 6.26
C TYR A 31 4.13 -1.02 7.07
N ASP A 32 3.29 -1.96 7.50
CA ASP A 32 3.79 -3.22 8.07
C ASP A 32 4.66 -3.95 7.04
N GLN A 33 5.92 -4.22 7.44
CA GLN A 33 6.92 -4.83 6.58
C GLN A 33 6.87 -6.36 6.58
N ASN A 34 6.09 -6.97 7.47
CA ASN A 34 5.97 -8.41 7.56
C ASN A 34 4.76 -8.90 6.75
N PRO A 35 4.97 -9.67 5.65
CA PRO A 35 3.89 -10.16 4.81
C PRO A 35 2.83 -11.01 5.54
N GLU A 36 3.20 -11.72 6.60
CA GLU A 36 2.27 -12.58 7.34
C GLU A 36 1.30 -11.76 8.18
N THR A 37 1.82 -10.81 8.97
CA THR A 37 0.97 -9.92 9.79
C THR A 37 0.16 -8.97 8.94
N PHE A 38 0.74 -8.46 7.85
CA PHE A 38 0.06 -7.66 6.85
C PHE A 38 -1.12 -8.42 6.24
N ARG A 39 -0.91 -9.66 5.76
CA ARG A 39 -1.98 -10.52 5.24
C ARG A 39 -3.09 -10.78 6.26
N ASN A 40 -2.73 -11.12 7.49
CA ASN A 40 -3.71 -11.39 8.55
C ASN A 40 -4.65 -10.21 8.83
N ARG A 41 -4.20 -8.96 8.63
CA ARG A 41 -5.06 -7.77 8.77
C ARG A 41 -6.15 -7.72 7.70
N TYR A 42 -5.80 -8.03 6.45
CA TYR A 42 -6.74 -8.01 5.33
C TYR A 42 -7.58 -9.29 5.22
N ASP A 43 -7.13 -10.42 5.77
CA ASP A 43 -7.94 -11.65 5.83
C ASP A 43 -9.22 -11.43 6.67
N LYS A 44 -9.17 -10.58 7.70
CA LYS A 44 -10.37 -10.18 8.47
C LYS A 44 -11.40 -9.45 7.61
N LEU A 45 -10.97 -8.69 6.60
CA LEU A 45 -11.88 -8.05 5.65
C LEU A 45 -12.65 -9.09 4.85
N MET A 46 -11.98 -10.16 4.38
CA MET A 46 -12.65 -11.24 3.66
C MET A 46 -13.55 -12.10 4.56
N ALA A 47 -13.06 -12.45 5.76
CA ALA A 47 -13.73 -13.40 6.63
C ALA A 47 -14.88 -12.80 7.44
N GLU A 48 -14.71 -11.54 7.87
CA GLU A 48 -15.59 -10.90 8.86
C GLU A 48 -16.19 -9.58 8.35
N ASN A 49 -15.78 -9.11 7.17
CA ASN A 49 -16.08 -7.76 6.68
C ASN A 49 -15.72 -6.67 7.70
N THR A 50 -14.59 -6.87 8.39
CA THR A 50 -14.02 -5.89 9.32
C THR A 50 -12.67 -5.41 8.82
N LEU A 51 -12.36 -4.14 9.04
CA LEU A 51 -11.12 -3.52 8.61
C LEU A 51 -10.48 -2.82 9.80
N GLU A 52 -9.26 -3.22 10.13
CA GLU A 52 -8.49 -2.62 11.21
C GLU A 52 -7.88 -1.29 10.72
N ASN A 53 -8.04 -0.24 11.52
CA ASN A 53 -7.46 1.08 11.25
C ASN A 53 -6.79 1.59 12.53
N TRP A 54 -5.50 1.89 12.44
CA TRP A 54 -4.65 2.33 13.55
C TRP A 54 -4.67 3.85 13.76
N VAL A 55 -5.28 4.61 12.86
CA VAL A 55 -5.40 6.05 13.02
C VAL A 55 -6.42 6.37 14.09
N CYS A 56 -6.09 7.21 15.06
CA CYS A 56 -7.04 7.59 16.11
C CYS A 56 -8.14 8.53 15.58
N ASN A 57 -9.33 8.47 16.19
CA ASN A 57 -10.47 9.36 15.89
C ASN A 57 -11.00 9.30 14.44
N HIS A 58 -10.76 8.19 13.73
CA HIS A 58 -11.37 7.94 12.44
C HIS A 58 -12.84 7.49 12.56
N MET A 59 -13.61 7.67 11.50
CA MET A 59 -14.90 7.00 11.36
C MET A 59 -14.71 5.51 11.09
N PRO A 60 -15.52 4.62 11.72
CA PRO A 60 -15.41 3.19 11.48
C PRO A 60 -15.75 2.86 10.02
N TYR A 61 -15.10 1.83 9.50
CA TYR A 61 -15.48 1.17 8.25
C TYR A 61 -16.91 0.64 8.33
N LYS A 62 -17.71 0.84 7.28
CA LYS A 62 -19.14 0.48 7.21
C LYS A 62 -19.49 -0.34 5.96
N GLY A 63 -18.49 -0.82 5.22
CA GLY A 63 -18.71 -1.56 3.97
C GLY A 63 -18.42 -0.78 2.70
N GLU A 64 -17.73 0.36 2.79
CA GLU A 64 -17.25 1.11 1.63
C GLU A 64 -16.27 0.28 0.78
N ALA A 65 -15.97 0.71 -0.45
CA ALA A 65 -14.90 0.06 -1.21
C ALA A 65 -13.55 0.29 -0.54
N VAL A 66 -12.71 -0.74 -0.39
CA VAL A 66 -11.44 -0.63 0.34
C VAL A 66 -10.25 -0.49 -0.60
N PHE A 67 -9.41 0.52 -0.35
CA PHE A 67 -8.22 0.83 -1.14
C PHE A 67 -7.00 0.98 -0.23
N VAL A 68 -5.96 0.16 -0.42
CA VAL A 68 -4.70 0.35 0.31
C VAL A 68 -3.85 1.37 -0.44
N SER A 69 -4.15 2.65 -0.22
CA SER A 69 -3.60 3.77 -0.98
C SER A 69 -2.11 4.00 -0.73
N GLU A 70 -1.56 3.47 0.36
CA GLU A 70 -0.13 3.39 0.60
C GLU A 70 0.21 2.06 1.26
N TYR A 71 1.17 1.35 0.70
CA TYR A 71 1.81 0.20 1.35
C TYR A 71 3.27 0.08 0.96
N GLY A 72 3.99 -0.79 1.67
CA GLY A 72 5.40 -0.98 1.43
C GLY A 72 6.21 0.10 2.13
N GLY A 73 6.80 1.03 1.39
CA GLY A 73 7.75 1.97 1.99
C GLY A 73 9.05 1.28 2.43
N ILE A 74 9.40 0.19 1.75
CA ILE A 74 10.55 -0.67 2.06
C ILE A 74 11.83 0.13 1.83
N ARG A 75 12.62 0.35 2.89
CA ARG A 75 13.89 1.06 2.79
C ARG A 75 14.89 0.29 1.92
N TRP A 76 15.47 0.92 0.89
CA TRP A 76 16.59 0.36 0.12
C TRP A 76 17.56 1.45 -0.36
N ALA A 77 18.79 1.42 0.16
CA ALA A 77 19.88 2.30 -0.27
C ALA A 77 21.08 1.46 -0.71
N GLU A 78 21.63 1.77 -1.89
CA GLU A 78 22.85 1.11 -2.40
C GLU A 78 24.13 1.63 -1.71
N ASN A 79 24.02 2.73 -0.96
CA ASN A 79 25.14 3.45 -0.34
C ASN A 79 24.96 3.54 1.18
N GLU A 80 26.04 3.72 1.94
CA GLU A 80 26.05 3.81 3.42
C GLU A 80 25.27 4.99 4.02
N ASN A 81 24.84 5.97 3.21
CA ASN A 81 23.93 7.02 3.67
C ASN A 81 22.56 6.41 3.98
N ALA A 82 22.39 6.06 5.24
CA ALA A 82 21.19 5.49 5.84
C ALA A 82 20.03 6.49 5.80
N GLY A 83 19.38 6.60 4.65
CA GLY A 83 18.07 7.24 4.55
C GLY A 83 17.02 6.50 5.37
N TRP A 84 15.84 7.09 5.45
CA TRP A 84 14.69 6.59 6.16
C TRP A 84 13.78 5.74 5.25
N GLY A 85 13.08 4.80 5.86
CA GLY A 85 12.00 4.00 5.29
C GLY A 85 11.37 3.16 6.40
N TYR A 86 10.34 2.40 6.09
CA TYR A 86 9.54 1.70 7.09
C TYR A 86 10.13 0.33 7.46
N GLY A 87 10.01 -0.01 8.75
CA GLY A 87 10.52 -1.23 9.36
C GLY A 87 12.02 -1.48 9.18
N GLU A 88 12.44 -2.74 9.32
CA GLU A 88 13.85 -3.13 9.19
C GLU A 88 14.27 -3.19 7.72
N ALA A 89 15.40 -2.59 7.37
CA ALA A 89 15.88 -2.60 5.99
C ALA A 89 16.26 -4.03 5.54
N PRO A 90 15.81 -4.48 4.35
CA PRO A 90 16.31 -5.71 3.76
C PRO A 90 17.84 -5.66 3.60
N GLN A 91 18.49 -6.79 3.82
CA GLN A 91 19.94 -6.92 3.71
C GLN A 91 20.41 -7.24 2.29
N THR A 92 19.52 -7.77 1.45
CA THR A 92 19.82 -8.10 0.04
C THR A 92 18.69 -7.69 -0.90
N LYS A 93 19.00 -7.59 -2.21
CA LYS A 93 17.99 -7.26 -3.23
C LYS A 93 16.91 -8.34 -3.28
N GLU A 94 17.29 -9.60 -3.09
CA GLU A 94 16.38 -10.74 -3.05
C GLU A 94 15.42 -10.63 -1.86
N GLU A 95 15.90 -10.20 -0.70
CA GLU A 95 15.04 -9.96 0.46
C GLU A 95 14.03 -8.83 0.21
N PHE A 96 14.47 -7.72 -0.41
CA PHE A 96 13.57 -6.65 -0.82
C PHE A 96 12.47 -7.17 -1.75
N ILE A 97 12.85 -7.90 -2.81
CA ILE A 97 11.90 -8.42 -3.79
C ILE A 97 10.93 -9.41 -3.13
N LYS A 98 11.42 -10.31 -2.27
CA LYS A 98 10.57 -11.25 -1.53
C LYS A 98 9.56 -10.52 -0.64
N ARG A 99 9.98 -9.44 0.02
CA ARG A 99 9.08 -8.62 0.86
C ARG A 99 8.06 -7.86 0.01
N TYR A 100 8.50 -7.17 -1.03
CA TYR A 100 7.63 -6.47 -1.98
C TYR A 100 6.57 -7.41 -2.56
N GLN A 101 7.01 -8.61 -3.00
CA GLN A 101 6.13 -9.64 -3.51
C GLN A 101 5.14 -10.11 -2.45
N GLY A 102 5.60 -10.45 -1.24
CA GLY A 102 4.72 -10.95 -0.18
C GLY A 102 3.63 -9.94 0.24
N LEU A 103 3.99 -8.65 0.33
CA LEU A 103 3.04 -7.58 0.63
C LEU A 103 2.04 -7.36 -0.50
N THR A 104 2.53 -7.28 -1.75
CA THR A 104 1.65 -7.12 -2.93
C THR A 104 0.74 -8.34 -3.11
N ASP A 105 1.26 -9.53 -2.83
CA ASP A 105 0.51 -10.76 -2.94
C ASP A 105 -0.63 -10.84 -1.92
N ALA A 106 -0.41 -10.34 -0.70
CA ALA A 106 -1.47 -10.25 0.30
C ALA A 106 -2.65 -9.38 -0.15
N LEU A 107 -2.38 -8.32 -0.91
CA LEU A 107 -3.43 -7.44 -1.47
C LEU A 107 -4.11 -8.08 -2.67
N LEU A 108 -3.34 -8.66 -3.59
CA LEU A 108 -3.87 -9.33 -4.78
C LEU A 108 -4.69 -10.58 -4.46
N ASP A 109 -4.39 -11.28 -3.37
CA ASP A 109 -5.15 -12.46 -2.92
C ASP A 109 -6.45 -12.08 -2.17
N ASN A 110 -6.72 -10.80 -1.97
CA ASN A 110 -7.92 -10.31 -1.31
C ASN A 110 -8.98 -9.88 -2.33
N ASP A 111 -10.15 -10.52 -2.32
CA ASP A 111 -11.24 -10.23 -3.26
C ASP A 111 -12.12 -9.03 -2.85
N CYS A 112 -11.92 -8.49 -1.65
CA CYS A 112 -12.65 -7.33 -1.13
C CYS A 112 -11.92 -5.99 -1.39
N LEU A 113 -10.65 -6.02 -1.80
CA LEU A 113 -9.88 -4.83 -2.15
C LEU A 113 -10.12 -4.41 -3.60
N ILE A 114 -10.32 -3.10 -3.81
CA ILE A 114 -10.49 -2.52 -5.15
C ILE A 114 -9.19 -1.99 -5.76
N GLY A 115 -8.10 -1.98 -4.99
CA GLY A 115 -6.78 -1.59 -5.47
C GLY A 115 -5.75 -1.40 -4.37
N PHE A 116 -4.55 -1.04 -4.80
CA PHE A 116 -3.43 -0.67 -3.93
C PHE A 116 -2.49 0.32 -4.62
N CYS A 117 -1.66 1.03 -3.85
CA CYS A 117 -0.61 1.90 -4.37
C CYS A 117 0.65 1.82 -3.51
N TYR A 118 1.78 1.49 -4.14
CA TYR A 118 3.06 1.34 -3.45
C TYR A 118 3.69 2.71 -3.16
N THR A 119 4.10 2.92 -1.92
CA THR A 119 4.89 4.09 -1.52
C THR A 119 6.38 3.70 -1.57
N GLN A 120 7.20 4.25 -2.45
CA GLN A 120 6.89 5.25 -3.48
C GLN A 120 7.68 5.02 -4.77
N LEU A 121 7.45 5.84 -5.80
CA LEU A 121 8.10 5.69 -7.09
C LEU A 121 9.58 6.09 -7.06
N TYR A 122 9.92 7.23 -6.43
CA TYR A 122 11.27 7.78 -6.36
C TYR A 122 11.70 7.99 -4.91
N ASP A 123 12.99 7.93 -4.65
CA ASP A 123 13.53 8.48 -3.40
C ASP A 123 13.29 9.99 -3.33
N VAL A 124 12.94 10.49 -2.13
CA VAL A 124 12.68 11.90 -1.86
C VAL A 124 13.39 12.31 -0.58
N GLU A 125 14.35 13.23 -0.69
CA GLU A 125 15.14 13.73 0.44
C GLU A 125 15.76 12.58 1.27
N GLN A 126 15.38 12.45 2.55
CA GLN A 126 15.81 11.37 3.42
C GLN A 126 15.11 10.04 3.13
N GLU A 127 13.95 10.02 2.45
CA GLU A 127 13.18 8.80 2.19
C GLU A 127 13.79 8.02 1.03
N VAL A 128 14.37 6.87 1.35
CA VAL A 128 15.07 6.00 0.39
C VAL A 128 14.29 4.70 0.10
N ASN A 129 12.97 4.80 0.12
CA ASN A 129 12.02 3.71 -0.12
C ASN A 129 11.40 3.74 -1.53
N GLY A 130 11.95 4.54 -2.44
CA GLY A 130 11.55 4.55 -3.84
C GLY A 130 11.95 3.27 -4.57
N LEU A 131 11.17 2.85 -5.57
CA LEU A 131 11.59 1.83 -6.55
C LEU A 131 12.69 2.35 -7.49
N TYR A 132 12.79 3.67 -7.61
CA TYR A 132 13.82 4.39 -8.34
C TYR A 132 14.60 5.30 -7.39
N THR A 133 15.85 5.57 -7.73
CA THR A 133 16.66 6.59 -7.05
C THR A 133 16.09 8.00 -7.28
N TYR A 134 16.61 8.98 -6.54
CA TYR A 134 16.30 10.40 -6.71
C TYR A 134 16.49 10.87 -8.17
N ASP A 135 17.54 10.38 -8.84
CA ASP A 135 17.85 10.66 -10.25
C ASP A 135 17.04 9.82 -11.25
N ARG A 136 15.96 9.16 -10.80
CA ARG A 136 15.07 8.31 -11.60
C ARG A 136 15.77 7.12 -12.26
N LYS A 137 16.76 6.54 -11.58
CA LYS A 137 17.38 5.26 -12.00
C LYS A 137 16.69 4.10 -11.29
N ALA A 138 16.32 3.06 -12.01
CA ALA A 138 15.70 1.88 -11.41
C ALA A 138 16.68 1.18 -10.44
N LYS A 139 16.22 0.84 -9.23
CA LYS A 139 17.03 0.11 -8.24
C LYS A 139 16.99 -1.41 -8.41
N PHE A 140 15.92 -1.88 -9.04
CA PHE A 140 15.62 -3.28 -9.31
C PHE A 140 15.29 -3.47 -10.79
N ASP A 141 15.25 -4.73 -11.23
CA ASP A 141 14.76 -5.04 -12.57
C ASP A 141 13.25 -4.76 -12.65
N ASN A 142 12.87 -3.83 -13.53
CA ASN A 142 11.49 -3.47 -13.77
C ASN A 142 10.64 -4.66 -14.26
N ALA A 143 11.24 -5.65 -14.93
CA ALA A 143 10.52 -6.85 -15.35
C ALA A 143 10.01 -7.65 -14.15
N VAL A 144 10.78 -7.73 -13.07
CA VAL A 144 10.40 -8.41 -11.83
C VAL A 144 9.26 -7.68 -11.13
N ILE A 145 9.38 -6.36 -10.98
CA ILE A 145 8.32 -5.53 -10.36
C ILE A 145 7.02 -5.62 -11.17
N LYS A 146 7.12 -5.52 -12.50
CA LYS A 146 5.98 -5.67 -13.42
C LYS A 146 5.31 -7.03 -13.28
N GLN A 147 6.09 -8.11 -13.25
CA GLN A 147 5.56 -9.47 -13.10
C GLN A 147 4.76 -9.64 -11.81
N ILE A 148 5.24 -9.07 -10.69
CA ILE A 148 4.55 -9.11 -9.41
C ILE A 148 3.21 -8.36 -9.48
N ASN A 149 3.21 -7.15 -10.04
CA ASN A 149 2.00 -6.31 -10.12
C ASN A 149 0.97 -6.81 -11.15
N GLU A 150 1.40 -7.50 -12.20
CA GLU A 150 0.50 -8.07 -13.23
C GLU A 150 -0.05 -9.44 -12.85
N ARG A 151 0.32 -10.00 -11.69
CA ARG A 151 -0.32 -11.21 -11.21
C ARG A 151 -1.82 -10.93 -11.04
N ARG A 152 -2.64 -11.77 -11.67
CA ARG A 152 -4.10 -11.64 -11.63
C ARG A 152 -4.60 -11.57 -10.18
N ALA A 153 -5.41 -10.55 -9.89
CA ALA A 153 -6.01 -10.39 -8.58
C ALA A 153 -7.18 -11.36 -8.39
N LYS A 154 -7.44 -11.78 -7.16
CA LYS A 154 -8.57 -12.64 -6.81
C LYS A 154 -9.92 -11.96 -7.06
N SER A 155 -9.98 -10.63 -6.92
CA SER A 155 -11.17 -9.83 -7.26
C SER A 155 -11.53 -9.86 -8.76
N GLU A 156 -10.64 -10.33 -9.63
CA GLU A 156 -10.88 -10.51 -11.08
C GLU A 156 -11.29 -11.95 -11.44
N SER A 157 -11.53 -12.83 -10.46
CA SER A 157 -11.85 -14.25 -10.68
C SER A 157 -13.34 -14.56 -10.82
#